data_AF-A0A6G0W3Y9-F1
#
_entry.id   AF-A0A6G0W3Y9-F1
#
_cell.length_a   1.000
_cell.length_b   1.000
_cell.length_c   1.000
_cell.angle_alpha   90.00
_cell.angle_beta   90.00
_cell.angle_gamma   90.00
#
_symmetry.space_group_name_H-M   'P 1'
#
loop_
_entity.id
_entity.type
_entity.pdbx_description
1 polymer ?
#
loop_
_entity_poly.entity_id
_entity_poly.type
_entity_poly.pdbx_seq_one_letter_code
_entity_poly.pdbx_strand_id
1 'polypeptide(L)'
;MQYLKSCLSGEAANVIASLSSTCSNYLEAWSLVTKRLILQVHLQHLFNQSHIQCEVSCLKTLVDTTNKHLRALKVLKQPTEYWDTIVIYLISSRLPNELRKA
;
A
#
# COMPACT_ATOMS: atom_id res chain seq x y z
N MET A 1 4.26 -5.18 -26.96
CA MET A 1 2.96 -5.53 -26.32
C MET A 1 2.81 -7.01 -25.97
N GLN A 2 3.30 -7.96 -26.78
CA GLN A 2 3.14 -9.39 -26.47
C GLN A 2 3.87 -9.82 -25.18
N TYR A 3 5.09 -9.34 -24.94
CA TYR A 3 5.85 -9.66 -23.70
C TYR A 3 5.16 -9.17 -22.42
N LEU A 4 4.51 -8.00 -22.49
CA LEU A 4 3.79 -7.42 -21.35
C LEU A 4 2.47 -8.16 -21.09
N LYS A 5 1.73 -8.49 -22.16
CA LYS A 5 0.52 -9.32 -22.08
C LYS A 5 0.83 -10.74 -21.59
N SER A 6 2.00 -11.30 -21.92
CA SER A 6 2.41 -12.62 -21.42
C SER A 6 2.92 -12.61 -19.99
N CYS A 7 3.41 -11.47 -19.47
CA CYS A 7 3.83 -11.33 -18.08
C CYS A 7 2.69 -10.91 -17.13
N LEU A 8 1.53 -10.50 -17.65
CA LEU A 8 0.39 -10.04 -16.85
C LEU A 8 -0.70 -11.11 -16.87
N SER A 9 -1.01 -11.63 -15.69
CA SER A 9 -2.05 -12.65 -15.47
C SER A 9 -3.16 -12.09 -14.57
N GLY A 10 -4.39 -12.53 -14.80
CA GLY A 10 -5.57 -12.12 -14.01
C GLY A 10 -6.04 -10.69 -14.27
N GLU A 11 -6.45 -9.99 -13.22
CA GLU A 11 -7.09 -8.65 -13.26
C GLU A 11 -6.27 -7.60 -14.03
N ALA A 12 -4.94 -7.71 -13.99
CA ALA A 12 -4.03 -6.78 -14.64
C ALA A 12 -4.01 -6.94 -16.18
N ALA A 13 -4.33 -8.14 -16.70
CA ALA A 13 -4.47 -8.36 -18.14
C ALA A 13 -5.75 -7.73 -18.68
N ASN A 14 -6.84 -7.74 -17.91
CA ASN A 14 -8.12 -7.12 -18.28
C ASN A 14 -8.03 -5.60 -18.40
N VAL A 15 -7.26 -4.95 -17.52
CA VAL A 15 -7.01 -3.50 -17.57
C VAL A 15 -6.29 -3.08 -18.85
N ILE A 16 -5.45 -3.97 -19.41
CA ILE A 16 -4.70 -3.70 -20.64
C ILE A 16 -5.44 -4.18 -21.89
N ALA A 17 -6.37 -5.13 -21.75
CA ALA A 17 -7.21 -5.60 -22.85
C ALA A 17 -8.14 -4.51 -23.40
N SER A 18 -8.55 -3.54 -22.57
CA SER A 18 -9.38 -2.40 -22.98
C SER A 18 -8.59 -1.23 -23.59
N LEU A 19 -7.26 -1.21 -23.44
CA LEU A 19 -6.40 -0.14 -23.96
C LEU A 19 -5.87 -0.53 -25.35
N SER A 20 -6.40 0.14 -26.37
CA SER A 20 -6.03 -0.04 -27.78
C SER A 20 -4.53 0.08 -28.01
N SER A 21 -4.02 -0.78 -28.89
CA SER A 21 -2.61 -1.05 -29.18
C SER A 21 -1.86 0.13 -29.82
N THR A 22 -1.61 1.20 -29.07
CA THR A 22 -0.77 2.33 -29.51
C THR A 22 0.38 2.52 -28.50
N CYS A 23 1.61 2.77 -28.97
CA CYS A 23 2.79 2.92 -28.08
C CYS A 23 2.62 3.98 -26.97
N SER A 24 1.80 5.02 -27.20
CA SER A 24 1.43 6.01 -26.18
C SER A 24 0.65 5.36 -25.02
N ASN A 25 -0.27 4.44 -25.34
CA ASN A 25 -1.10 3.75 -24.35
C ASN A 25 -0.31 2.71 -23.54
N TYR A 26 0.86 2.27 -24.02
CA TYR A 26 1.70 1.31 -23.32
C TYR A 26 2.37 1.90 -22.08
N LEU A 27 2.98 3.09 -22.21
CA LEU A 27 3.61 3.76 -21.06
C LEU A 27 2.57 4.17 -20.03
N GLU A 28 1.38 4.56 -20.48
CA GLU A 28 0.27 4.91 -19.62
C GLU A 28 -0.29 3.67 -18.91
N ALA A 29 -0.56 2.58 -19.63
CA ALA A 29 -1.00 1.30 -19.06
C ALA A 29 0.02 0.73 -18.05
N TRP A 30 1.32 0.78 -18.40
CA TRP A 30 2.39 0.35 -17.51
C TRP A 30 2.48 1.24 -16.27
N SER A 31 2.32 2.56 -16.42
CA SER A 31 2.25 3.50 -15.29
C SER A 31 1.09 3.18 -14.38
N LEU A 32 -0.10 2.83 -14.92
CA LEU A 32 -1.26 2.47 -14.14
C LEU A 32 -1.05 1.16 -13.36
N VAL A 33 -0.51 0.13 -14.02
CA VAL A 33 -0.25 -1.17 -13.39
C VAL A 33 0.83 -1.04 -12.32
N THR A 34 1.93 -0.35 -12.59
CA THR A 34 3.02 -0.13 -11.62
C THR A 34 2.52 0.67 -10.42
N LYS A 35 1.76 1.75 -10.62
CA LYS A 35 1.13 2.51 -9.52
C LYS A 35 0.24 1.63 -8.65
N ARG A 36 -0.60 0.78 -9.27
CA ARG A 36 -1.50 -0.14 -8.56
C ARG A 36 -0.71 -1.16 -7.73
N LEU A 37 0.37 -1.71 -8.27
CA LEU A 37 1.20 -2.70 -7.61
C LEU A 37 1.98 -2.10 -6.42
N ILE A 38 2.57 -0.91 -6.61
CA ILE A 38 3.26 -0.18 -5.52
C ILE A 38 2.28 0.19 -4.40
N LEU A 39 1.07 0.64 -4.76
CA LEU A 39 -0.01 0.91 -3.80
C LEU A 39 -0.33 -0.35 -2.99
N GLN A 40 -0.51 -1.48 -3.66
CA GLN A 40 -0.85 -2.74 -3.00
C GLN A 40 0.26 -3.22 -2.05
N VAL A 41 1.53 -3.06 -2.43
CA VAL A 41 2.67 -3.37 -1.56
C VAL A 41 2.66 -2.50 -0.30
N HIS A 42 2.43 -1.19 -0.43
CA HIS A 42 2.36 -0.29 0.72
C HIS A 42 1.17 -0.59 1.63
N LEU A 43 0.00 -0.91 1.07
CA LEU A 43 -1.15 -1.35 1.86
C LEU A 43 -0.86 -2.67 2.56
N GLN A 44 -0.31 -3.67 1.86
CA GLN A 44 0.01 -4.96 2.46
C GLN A 44 1.00 -4.80 3.62
N HIS A 45 2.04 -3.98 3.46
CA HIS A 45 2.97 -3.69 4.55
C HIS A 45 2.32 -2.94 5.71
N LEU A 46 1.42 -2.00 5.44
CA LEU A 46 0.67 -1.27 6.46
C LEU A 46 -0.22 -2.22 7.28
N PHE A 47 -0.96 -3.12 6.62
CA PHE A 47 -1.87 -4.05 7.30
C PHE A 47 -1.17 -5.23 7.96
N ASN A 48 -0.05 -5.71 7.42
CA ASN A 48 0.69 -6.86 7.95
C ASN A 48 1.84 -6.48 8.91
N GLN A 49 1.83 -5.28 9.49
CA GLN A 49 2.80 -4.92 10.53
C GLN A 49 2.71 -5.91 11.71
N SER A 50 3.87 -6.34 12.18
CA SER A 50 3.99 -7.29 13.29
C SER A 50 3.47 -6.69 14.60
N HIS A 51 2.90 -7.55 15.45
CA HIS A 51 2.53 -7.19 16.81
C HIS A 51 3.78 -6.84 17.62
N ILE A 52 3.74 -5.71 18.34
CA ILE A 52 4.87 -5.27 19.17
C ILE A 52 4.91 -6.10 20.45
N GLN A 53 6.09 -6.63 20.77
CA GLN A 53 6.43 -7.13 22.10
C GLN A 53 7.01 -5.97 22.93
N CYS A 54 6.14 -5.31 23.68
CA CYS A 54 6.36 -4.50 24.90
C CYS A 54 7.55 -3.51 25.04
N GLU A 55 8.36 -3.22 24.03
CA GLU A 55 9.41 -2.20 24.14
C GLU A 55 8.98 -0.85 23.53
N VAL A 56 9.26 0.25 24.23
CA VAL A 56 8.96 1.64 23.80
C VAL A 56 9.62 1.96 22.45
N SER A 57 10.81 1.39 22.21
CA SER A 57 11.56 1.43 20.94
C SER A 57 10.78 0.82 19.76
N CYS A 58 10.08 -0.30 19.99
CA CYS A 58 9.25 -0.93 18.97
C CYS A 58 8.01 -0.10 18.63
N LEU A 59 7.47 0.64 19.60
CA LEU A 59 6.32 1.53 19.42
C LEU A 59 6.65 2.69 18.48
N LYS A 60 7.80 3.34 18.71
CA LYS A 60 8.32 4.37 17.81
C LYS A 60 8.54 3.83 16.40
N THR A 61 9.12 2.63 16.29
CA THR A 61 9.37 1.98 15.01
C THR A 61 8.07 1.66 14.25
N LEU A 62 7.01 1.23 14.95
CA LEU A 62 5.69 0.99 14.35
C LEU A 62 5.06 2.28 13.81
N VAL A 63 5.12 3.36 14.59
CA VAL A 63 4.60 4.66 14.15
C VAL A 63 5.40 5.19 12.95
N ASP A 64 6.73 5.10 13.00
CA ASP A 64 7.60 5.55 11.91
C ASP A 64 7.38 4.74 10.63
N THR A 65 7.25 3.41 10.73
CA THR A 65 6.95 2.55 9.57
C THR A 65 5.55 2.81 9.01
N THR A 66 4.55 3.01 9.87
CA THR A 66 3.19 3.40 9.46
C THR A 66 3.20 4.71 8.69
N ASN A 67 3.85 5.74 9.25
CA ASN A 67 3.99 7.05 8.61
C ASN A 67 4.75 6.96 7.28
N LYS A 68 5.78 6.12 7.18
CA LYS A 68 6.50 5.89 5.92
C LYS A 68 5.56 5.38 4.83
N HIS A 69 4.71 4.40 5.12
CA HIS A 69 3.74 3.86 4.16
C HIS A 69 2.65 4.87 3.81
N LEU A 70 2.13 5.62 4.79
CA LEU A 70 1.16 6.68 4.53
C LEU A 70 1.73 7.80 3.66
N ARG A 71 2.97 8.23 3.89
CA ARG A 71 3.65 9.21 3.03
C ARG A 71 3.80 8.70 1.60
N ALA A 72 4.16 7.44 1.41
CA ALA A 72 4.28 6.85 0.08
C ALA A 72 2.91 6.79 -0.63
N LEU A 73 1.84 6.43 0.09
CA LEU A 73 0.48 6.43 -0.44
C LEU A 73 -0.01 7.85 -0.77
N LYS A 74 0.37 8.86 0.02
CA LYS A 74 0.11 10.28 -0.28
C LYS A 74 0.80 10.73 -1.58
N VAL A 75 2.06 10.33 -1.80
CA VAL A 75 2.78 10.60 -3.07
C VAL A 75 2.08 9.90 -4.26
N LEU A 76 1.48 8.74 -4.04
CA LEU A 76 0.63 8.03 -5.01
C LEU A 76 -0.78 8.64 -5.16
N LYS A 77 -0.99 9.87 -4.65
CA LYS A 77 -2.26 10.61 -4.69
C LYS A 77 -3.43 9.89 -4.00
N GLN A 78 -3.14 9.05 -3.02
CA GLN A 78 -4.20 8.48 -2.18
C GLN A 78 -4.66 9.48 -1.12
N PRO A 79 -5.95 9.50 -0.77
CA PRO A 79 -6.53 10.46 0.16
C PRO A 79 -6.25 10.05 1.62
N THR A 80 -4.96 9.95 1.99
CA THR A 80 -4.52 9.51 3.33
C THR A 80 -4.93 10.46 4.45
N GLU A 81 -5.35 11.66 4.10
CA GLU A 81 -5.84 12.73 5.00
C GLU A 81 -7.12 12.34 5.74
N TYR A 82 -7.88 11.38 5.21
CA TYR A 82 -9.14 10.92 5.80
C TYR A 82 -8.99 9.57 6.50
N TRP A 83 -7.76 9.04 6.61
CA TRP A 83 -7.51 7.69 7.11
C TRP A 83 -7.16 7.67 8.60
N ASP A 84 -7.17 8.82 9.27
CA ASP A 84 -6.75 8.93 10.67
C ASP A 84 -7.44 7.89 11.57
N THR A 85 -8.77 7.73 11.47
CA THR A 85 -9.52 6.74 12.26
C THR A 85 -9.07 5.30 11.98
N ILE A 86 -8.82 4.96 10.72
CA ILE A 86 -8.38 3.62 10.30
C ILE A 86 -6.96 3.35 10.81
N VAL A 87 -6.07 4.34 10.66
CA VAL A 87 -4.67 4.26 11.09
C VAL A 87 -4.57 4.16 12.60
N ILE A 88 -5.36 4.95 13.34
CA ILE A 88 -5.43 4.89 14.81
C ILE A 88 -5.89 3.50 15.25
N TYR A 89 -6.95 2.95 14.64
CA TYR A 89 -7.41 1.60 14.94
C TYR A 89 -6.34 0.55 14.63
N LEU A 90 -5.68 0.67 13.48
CA LEU A 90 -4.64 -0.25 13.02
C LEU A 90 -3.45 -0.25 13.99
N ILE A 91 -2.90 0.91 14.33
CA ILE A 91 -1.83 1.05 15.32
C ILE A 91 -2.31 0.48 16.66
N SER A 92 -3.49 0.91 17.13
CA SER A 92 -4.07 0.45 18.40
C SER A 92 -4.23 -1.07 18.44
N SER A 93 -4.54 -1.73 17.33
CA SER A 93 -4.68 -3.19 17.22
C SER A 93 -3.34 -3.94 17.34
N ARG A 94 -2.22 -3.28 17.06
CA ARG A 94 -0.86 -3.83 17.15
C ARG A 94 -0.16 -3.59 18.49
N LEU A 95 -0.71 -2.72 19.34
CA LEU A 95 -0.22 -2.53 20.71
C LEU A 95 -0.56 -3.74 21.62
N PRO A 96 0.31 -4.07 22.59
CA PRO A 96 0.01 -5.05 23.63
C PRO A 96 -1.11 -4.53 24.57
N ASN A 97 -1.88 -5.46 25.15
CA ASN A 97 -3.01 -5.14 26.04
C ASN A 97 -2.62 -4.31 27.27
N GLU A 98 -1.36 -4.38 27.71
CA GLU A 98 -0.85 -3.63 28.85
C GLU A 98 -0.86 -2.11 28.59
N LEU A 99 -0.64 -1.69 27.34
CA LEU A 99 -0.67 -0.28 26.94
C LEU A 99 -2.07 0.21 26.55
N ARG A 100 -3.05 -0.67 26.37
CA ARG A 100 -4.46 -0.29 26.10
C ARG A 100 -5.25 0.07 27.36
N LYS A 101 -4.72 -0.26 28.55
CA LYS A 101 -5.41 -0.09 29.84
C LYS A 101 -4.98 1.16 30.63
N ALA A 102 -4.06 1.96 30.08
CA ALA A 102 -3.58 3.19 30.69
C ALA A 102 -4.43 4.40 30.28
#